data_AF-A0A1I4ARQ2-F1
#
_entry.id   AF-A0A1I4ARQ2-F1
#
_cell.length_a   1.000
_cell.length_b   1.000
_cell.length_c   1.000
_cell.angle_alpha   90.00
_cell.angle_beta   90.00
_cell.angle_gamma   90.00
#
_symmetry.space_group_name_H-M   'P 1'
#
loop_
_entity.id
_entity.type
_entity.pdbx_description
1 polymer ?
#
loop_
_entity_poly.entity_id
_entity_poly.type
_entity_poly.pdbx_seq_one_letter_code
_entity_poly.pdbx_strand_id
1 'polypeptide(L)'
;MATTGNAAPTAGNEKILVKAKQLAGAKVEEEALARLVEEATRAKAAEGSRAMSKDRARAKINDDAEPKPQESRLKVDQEALAKVEQAARAKAEQDARAGAGELALISAKLEEQVKAAQEASAKAEEAVRARADLEARLQAEQEARLKSEQQASAKAEEKAALFTELETWLKAERAARAKGEQEASAQAEEAIQMRVDFETRLQAEQQVRVKIEQQGLAKAEENAELIAELEARLKAEQAARTRAEQEASAKAEEAVLMRADLESRLQVEQEARVKTEQQAAAKAEEDARVMAELGTNLQAEQAARVKAEQLVRSPNFKNIAAETIEYSKKSMEDGSAFVERLMKAKTFPSVIQIRSEYAKTAQAQFIAYLTKISVYGGLARRIS
;
A
#
# COMPACT_ATOMS: atom_id res chain seq x y z
N MET A 1 53.90 12.70 59.12
CA MET A 1 54.09 12.17 60.49
C MET A 1 54.79 10.83 60.36
N ALA A 2 56.12 10.84 60.53
CA ALA A 2 56.83 10.31 61.71
C ALA A 2 56.72 8.76 61.77
N THR A 3 57.64 7.99 61.18
CA THR A 3 58.94 7.52 61.73
C THR A 3 58.90 7.10 63.19
N THR A 4 58.86 5.78 63.44
CA THR A 4 59.56 5.03 64.51
C THR A 4 59.48 3.56 64.05
N GLY A 5 60.55 2.83 63.77
CA GLY A 5 61.79 2.72 64.53
C GLY A 5 61.68 1.53 65.48
N ASN A 6 61.90 0.31 64.98
CA ASN A 6 62.36 -0.79 65.83
C ASN A 6 63.13 -1.82 65.00
N ALA A 7 64.44 -1.62 64.88
CA ALA A 7 65.38 -2.61 64.39
C ALA A 7 65.70 -3.55 65.56
N ALA A 8 65.06 -4.72 65.60
CA ALA A 8 65.45 -5.80 66.49
C ALA A 8 66.69 -6.51 65.91
N PRO A 9 67.74 -6.75 66.71
CA PRO A 9 68.99 -7.34 66.25
C PRO A 9 68.87 -8.87 66.14
N THR A 10 69.16 -9.38 64.94
CA THR A 10 70.10 -10.49 64.67
C THR A 10 69.91 -11.85 65.37
N ALA A 11 69.28 -12.81 64.69
CA ALA A 11 69.57 -14.26 64.87
C ALA A 11 70.91 -14.68 64.19
N GLY A 12 71.50 -13.79 63.38
CA GLY A 12 72.79 -14.01 62.70
C GLY A 12 74.04 -13.69 63.52
N ASN A 13 73.94 -12.84 64.55
CA ASN A 13 75.11 -12.42 65.34
C ASN A 13 75.43 -13.38 66.50
N GLU A 14 74.47 -14.15 67.00
CA GLU A 14 74.73 -15.19 68.01
C GLU A 14 75.51 -16.37 67.42
N LYS A 15 75.24 -16.76 66.17
CA LYS A 15 76.01 -17.82 65.47
C LYS A 15 77.45 -17.43 65.19
N ILE A 16 77.74 -16.15 64.94
CA ILE A 16 79.10 -15.65 64.72
C ILE A 16 79.87 -15.59 66.04
N LEU A 17 79.22 -15.18 67.13
CA LEU A 17 79.83 -15.11 68.48
C LEU A 17 80.12 -16.51 69.08
N VAL A 18 79.25 -17.49 68.81
CA VAL A 18 79.46 -18.89 69.22
C VAL A 18 80.57 -19.55 68.39
N LYS A 19 80.66 -19.28 67.08
CA LYS A 19 81.73 -19.78 66.22
C LYS A 19 83.09 -19.14 66.52
N ALA A 20 83.12 -17.87 66.95
CA ALA A 20 84.32 -17.19 67.43
C ALA A 20 84.81 -17.70 68.80
N LYS A 21 83.89 -18.03 69.72
CA LYS A 21 84.23 -18.70 71.00
C LYS A 21 84.71 -20.14 70.80
N GLN A 22 84.16 -20.87 69.83
CA GLN A 22 84.60 -22.24 69.48
C GLN A 22 85.97 -22.26 68.77
N LEU A 23 86.27 -21.28 67.92
CA LEU A 23 87.59 -21.12 67.27
C LEU A 23 88.69 -20.63 68.24
N ALA A 24 88.34 -19.87 69.27
CA ALA A 24 89.26 -19.48 70.35
C ALA A 24 89.54 -20.61 71.34
N GLY A 25 88.55 -21.47 71.63
CA GLY A 25 88.72 -22.67 72.46
C GLY A 25 89.61 -23.74 71.80
N ALA A 26 89.47 -23.95 70.48
CA ALA A 26 90.28 -24.93 69.75
C ALA A 26 91.77 -24.51 69.61
N LYS A 27 92.07 -23.21 69.51
CA LYS A 27 93.47 -22.71 69.45
C LYS A 27 94.22 -22.79 70.78
N VAL A 28 93.51 -22.70 71.91
CA VAL A 28 94.13 -22.75 73.25
C VAL A 28 94.47 -24.19 73.65
N GLU A 29 93.74 -25.20 73.15
CA GLU A 29 94.07 -26.61 73.40
C GLU A 29 95.20 -27.14 72.50
N GLU A 30 95.37 -26.62 71.28
CA GLU A 30 96.47 -26.99 70.37
C GLU A 30 97.84 -26.43 70.86
N GLU A 31 97.87 -25.22 71.41
CA GLU A 31 99.08 -24.63 72.04
C GLU A 31 99.43 -25.29 73.40
N ALA A 32 98.43 -25.77 74.16
CA ALA A 32 98.66 -26.50 75.41
C ALA A 32 99.24 -27.90 75.18
N LEU A 33 98.80 -28.60 74.13
CA LEU A 33 99.34 -29.89 73.72
C LEU A 33 100.77 -29.78 73.15
N ALA A 34 101.08 -28.70 72.42
CA ALA A 34 102.45 -28.45 71.93
C ALA A 34 103.46 -28.17 73.06
N ARG A 35 103.03 -27.45 74.12
CA ARG A 35 103.87 -27.20 75.30
C ARG A 35 104.11 -28.46 76.14
N LEU A 36 103.11 -29.34 76.27
CA LEU A 36 103.28 -30.62 76.98
C LEU A 36 104.21 -31.60 76.26
N VAL A 37 104.26 -31.59 74.92
CA VAL A 37 105.20 -32.41 74.13
C VAL A 37 106.63 -31.84 74.18
N GLU A 38 106.80 -30.52 74.21
CA GLU A 38 108.12 -29.87 74.38
C GLU A 38 108.68 -30.05 75.81
N GLU A 39 107.82 -30.05 76.82
CA GLU A 39 108.19 -30.29 78.23
C GLU A 39 108.52 -31.77 78.49
N ALA A 40 107.80 -32.71 77.86
CA ALA A 40 108.10 -34.14 77.89
C ALA A 40 109.40 -34.53 77.15
N THR A 41 109.79 -33.78 76.11
CA THR A 41 111.05 -33.99 75.37
C THR A 41 112.25 -33.34 76.07
N ARG A 42 112.08 -32.21 76.78
CA ARG A 42 113.11 -31.63 77.68
C ARG A 42 113.34 -32.46 78.94
N ALA A 43 112.30 -33.07 79.52
CA ALA A 43 112.44 -33.97 80.67
C ALA A 43 113.23 -35.25 80.32
N LYS A 44 113.10 -35.76 79.09
CA LYS A 44 113.87 -36.93 78.60
C LYS A 44 115.33 -36.61 78.22
N ALA A 45 115.68 -35.35 77.99
CA ALA A 45 117.03 -34.91 77.65
C ALA A 45 117.88 -34.47 78.87
N ALA A 46 117.26 -34.27 80.04
CA ALA A 46 117.93 -33.80 81.25
C ALA A 46 118.37 -34.91 82.24
N GLU A 47 117.98 -36.18 82.04
CA GLU A 47 118.32 -37.30 82.96
C GLU A 47 119.37 -38.30 82.42
N GLY A 48 120.00 -38.06 81.26
CA GLY A 48 120.98 -39.00 80.67
C GLY A 48 122.46 -38.56 80.68
N SER A 49 122.77 -37.34 81.11
CA SER A 49 124.13 -36.75 81.02
C SER A 49 124.55 -36.12 82.37
N ARG A 50 124.80 -36.96 83.38
CA ARG A 50 125.50 -36.54 84.62
C ARG A 50 125.96 -37.72 85.50
N ALA A 51 126.90 -38.54 85.01
CA ALA A 51 127.70 -39.41 85.88
C ALA A 51 129.01 -39.89 85.22
N MET A 52 129.83 -38.98 84.68
CA MET A 52 131.25 -39.27 84.37
C MET A 52 132.10 -38.02 84.63
N SER A 53 133.20 -38.22 85.36
CA SER A 53 134.38 -37.35 85.54
C SER A 53 134.43 -36.27 86.64
N LYS A 54 135.14 -36.64 87.72
CA LYS A 54 136.33 -35.92 88.23
C LYS A 54 137.25 -37.00 88.84
N ASP A 55 138.38 -37.33 88.21
CA ASP A 55 139.69 -36.68 88.37
C ASP A 55 140.21 -36.71 89.83
N ARG A 56 141.49 -36.96 90.19
CA ARG A 56 142.74 -37.32 89.51
C ARG A 56 143.85 -37.30 90.59
N ALA A 57 144.77 -38.28 90.54
CA ALA A 57 146.20 -38.27 90.92
C ALA A 57 146.71 -37.96 92.36
N ARG A 58 147.60 -38.83 92.87
CA ARG A 58 149.10 -38.68 92.94
C ARG A 58 149.73 -39.84 93.76
N ALA A 59 150.66 -40.62 93.20
CA ALA A 59 152.14 -40.50 93.28
C ALA A 59 152.75 -41.01 94.61
N LYS A 60 153.45 -42.17 94.61
CA LYS A 60 154.94 -42.36 94.68
C LYS A 60 155.54 -42.00 96.08
N ILE A 61 156.44 -42.71 96.78
CA ILE A 61 157.41 -43.80 96.55
C ILE A 61 158.15 -44.06 97.93
N ASN A 62 158.83 -45.21 98.10
CA ASN A 62 159.90 -45.58 99.08
C ASN A 62 159.52 -45.96 100.53
N ASP A 63 160.24 -46.84 101.26
CA ASP A 63 161.42 -47.70 101.00
C ASP A 63 161.49 -48.79 102.11
N ASP A 64 162.19 -49.88 101.76
CA ASP A 64 163.08 -50.74 102.56
C ASP A 64 162.64 -51.68 103.71
N ALA A 65 163.20 -52.90 103.54
CA ALA A 65 163.81 -53.81 104.52
C ALA A 65 162.96 -54.92 105.20
N GLU A 66 163.30 -56.16 104.78
CA GLU A 66 163.26 -57.46 105.48
C GLU A 66 163.75 -57.44 106.95
N PRO A 67 163.65 -58.53 107.77
CA PRO A 67 163.35 -59.94 107.42
C PRO A 67 162.34 -60.71 108.32
N LYS A 68 162.05 -61.95 107.88
CA LYS A 68 161.44 -63.15 108.52
C LYS A 68 161.77 -63.38 110.03
N PRO A 69 161.10 -64.30 110.79
CA PRO A 69 160.36 -65.50 110.36
C PRO A 69 159.07 -65.91 111.16
N GLN A 70 158.41 -66.96 110.61
CA GLN A 70 157.67 -68.05 111.30
C GLN A 70 156.24 -67.87 111.86
N GLU A 71 155.35 -68.70 111.27
CA GLU A 71 154.31 -69.55 111.89
C GLU A 71 153.06 -68.96 112.58
N SER A 72 151.96 -69.14 111.84
CA SER A 72 150.73 -69.86 112.26
C SER A 72 149.45 -69.06 112.58
N ARG A 73 148.37 -69.51 111.91
CA ARG A 73 146.92 -69.37 112.20
C ARG A 73 146.22 -68.07 111.76
N LEU A 74 145.31 -68.17 110.77
CA LEU A 74 143.84 -68.20 110.97
C LEU A 74 143.09 -68.13 109.61
N LYS A 75 142.23 -69.13 109.37
CA LYS A 75 141.46 -69.40 108.14
C LYS A 75 139.98 -68.91 108.22
N VAL A 76 139.66 -67.87 108.99
CA VAL A 76 138.25 -67.61 109.38
C VAL A 76 137.54 -66.49 108.58
N ASP A 77 138.23 -65.60 107.87
CA ASP A 77 137.56 -64.38 107.35
C ASP A 77 137.15 -64.40 105.86
N GLN A 78 137.55 -65.40 105.07
CA GLN A 78 137.21 -65.44 103.63
C GLN A 78 135.86 -66.09 103.30
N GLU A 79 135.27 -66.89 104.20
CA GLU A 79 134.04 -67.64 103.92
C GLU A 79 132.75 -66.83 104.19
N ALA A 80 132.81 -65.81 105.05
CA ALA A 80 131.64 -65.02 105.43
C ALA A 80 131.24 -63.97 104.36
N LEU A 81 132.21 -63.39 103.64
CA LEU A 81 131.93 -62.37 102.62
C LEU A 81 131.30 -62.96 101.33
N ALA A 82 131.68 -64.18 100.94
CA ALA A 82 131.16 -64.82 99.73
C ALA A 82 129.66 -65.18 99.81
N LYS A 83 129.16 -65.56 101.00
CA LYS A 83 127.75 -65.93 101.19
C LYS A 83 126.81 -64.72 101.18
N VAL A 84 127.24 -63.58 101.69
CA VAL A 84 126.44 -62.33 101.67
C VAL A 84 126.31 -61.80 100.24
N GLU A 85 127.37 -61.90 99.43
CA GLU A 85 127.34 -61.45 98.05
C GLU A 85 126.45 -62.33 97.15
N GLN A 86 126.48 -63.65 97.32
CA GLN A 86 125.59 -64.56 96.57
C GLN A 86 124.12 -64.35 96.94
N ALA A 87 123.79 -64.12 98.21
CA ALA A 87 122.42 -63.87 98.65
C ALA A 87 121.86 -62.53 98.11
N ALA A 88 122.68 -61.48 98.06
CA ALA A 88 122.29 -60.17 97.51
C ALA A 88 122.03 -60.24 96.00
N ARG A 89 122.85 -60.97 95.25
CA ARG A 89 122.66 -61.15 93.80
C ARG A 89 121.42 -61.97 93.46
N ALA A 90 121.15 -63.06 94.19
CA ALA A 90 119.96 -63.88 93.97
C ALA A 90 118.66 -63.10 94.23
N LYS A 91 118.64 -62.26 95.27
CA LYS A 91 117.47 -61.43 95.59
C LYS A 91 117.25 -60.33 94.56
N ALA A 92 118.31 -59.65 94.13
CA ALA A 92 118.23 -58.64 93.08
C ALA A 92 117.78 -59.22 91.72
N GLU A 93 118.19 -60.46 91.39
CA GLU A 93 117.76 -61.13 90.15
C GLU A 93 116.28 -61.56 90.23
N GLN A 94 115.82 -62.03 91.39
CA GLN A 94 114.41 -62.38 91.60
C GLN A 94 113.49 -61.15 91.52
N ASP A 95 113.88 -60.04 92.17
CA ASP A 95 113.12 -58.79 92.15
C ASP A 95 113.11 -58.17 90.74
N ALA A 96 114.20 -58.27 89.98
CA ALA A 96 114.26 -57.83 88.58
C ALA A 96 113.39 -58.69 87.65
N ARG A 97 113.33 -60.02 87.85
CA ARG A 97 112.45 -60.91 87.08
C ARG A 97 110.97 -60.72 87.41
N ALA A 98 110.63 -60.48 88.67
CA ALA A 98 109.26 -60.17 89.09
C ALA A 98 108.80 -58.82 88.52
N GLY A 99 109.63 -57.77 88.64
CA GLY A 99 109.34 -56.46 88.06
C GLY A 99 109.27 -56.47 86.54
N ALA A 100 110.12 -57.23 85.85
CA ALA A 100 110.04 -57.40 84.39
C ALA A 100 108.78 -58.16 83.95
N GLY A 101 108.33 -59.17 84.71
CA GLY A 101 107.11 -59.90 84.44
C GLY A 101 105.84 -59.05 84.64
N GLU A 102 105.78 -58.26 85.71
CA GLU A 102 104.68 -57.34 85.98
C GLU A 102 104.62 -56.20 84.96
N LEU A 103 105.76 -55.60 84.59
CA LEU A 103 105.83 -54.58 83.55
C LEU A 103 105.44 -55.11 82.17
N ALA A 104 105.81 -56.34 81.83
CA ALA A 104 105.39 -56.97 80.58
C ALA A 104 103.87 -57.22 80.52
N LEU A 105 103.27 -57.66 81.63
CA LEU A 105 101.81 -57.84 81.74
C LEU A 105 101.05 -56.51 81.67
N ILE A 106 101.56 -55.47 82.34
CA ILE A 106 100.97 -54.13 82.29
C ILE A 106 101.09 -53.54 80.87
N SER A 107 102.24 -53.70 80.21
CA SER A 107 102.45 -53.25 78.83
C SER A 107 101.52 -53.96 77.86
N ALA A 108 101.40 -55.29 77.94
CA ALA A 108 100.50 -56.07 77.08
C ALA A 108 99.02 -55.68 77.30
N LYS A 109 98.61 -55.45 78.55
CA LYS A 109 97.25 -55.03 78.89
C LYS A 109 96.95 -53.59 78.44
N LEU A 110 97.92 -52.69 78.53
CA LEU A 110 97.79 -51.32 78.01
C LEU A 110 97.74 -51.32 76.48
N GLU A 111 98.55 -52.11 75.79
CA GLU A 111 98.50 -52.27 74.34
C GLU A 111 97.15 -52.84 73.87
N GLU A 112 96.61 -53.83 74.58
CA GLU A 112 95.28 -54.39 74.32
C GLU A 112 94.17 -53.34 74.56
N GLN A 113 94.25 -52.56 75.64
CA GLN A 113 93.29 -51.48 75.91
C GLN A 113 93.39 -50.33 74.90
N VAL A 114 94.60 -49.96 74.46
CA VAL A 114 94.79 -48.94 73.42
C VAL A 114 94.22 -49.42 72.10
N LYS A 115 94.44 -50.68 71.70
CA LYS A 115 93.83 -51.26 70.50
C LYS A 115 92.31 -51.32 70.62
N ALA A 116 91.77 -51.79 71.74
CA ALA A 116 90.33 -51.82 71.98
C ALA A 116 89.70 -50.42 71.97
N ALA A 117 90.37 -49.42 72.54
CA ALA A 117 89.93 -48.03 72.53
C ALA A 117 90.01 -47.40 71.13
N GLN A 118 91.07 -47.69 70.36
CA GLN A 118 91.20 -47.24 68.97
C GLN A 118 90.15 -47.89 68.06
N GLU A 119 89.89 -49.18 68.21
CA GLU A 119 88.82 -49.86 67.48
C GLU A 119 87.43 -49.35 67.88
N ALA A 120 87.18 -49.09 69.16
CA ALA A 120 85.93 -48.50 69.63
C ALA A 120 85.75 -47.07 69.10
N SER A 121 86.82 -46.26 69.09
CA SER A 121 86.82 -44.91 68.54
C SER A 121 86.59 -44.91 67.03
N ALA A 122 87.26 -45.79 66.28
CA ALA A 122 87.08 -45.93 64.85
C ALA A 122 85.65 -46.37 64.49
N LYS A 123 85.09 -47.34 65.22
CA LYS A 123 83.68 -47.77 65.06
C LYS A 123 82.71 -46.65 65.42
N ALA A 124 82.99 -45.85 66.45
CA ALA A 124 82.16 -44.72 66.82
C ALA A 124 82.20 -43.61 65.75
N GLU A 125 83.38 -43.26 65.25
CA GLU A 125 83.55 -42.30 64.16
C GLU A 125 82.88 -42.77 62.86
N GLU A 126 83.05 -44.05 62.51
CA GLU A 126 82.38 -44.65 61.35
C GLU A 126 80.85 -44.64 61.53
N ALA A 127 80.34 -44.96 62.71
CA ALA A 127 78.91 -44.89 63.00
C ALA A 127 78.35 -43.45 62.95
N VAL A 128 79.11 -42.46 63.42
CA VAL A 128 78.73 -41.04 63.33
C VAL A 128 78.72 -40.58 61.87
N ARG A 129 79.74 -40.93 61.07
CA ARG A 129 79.79 -40.62 59.64
C ARG A 129 78.66 -41.30 58.87
N ALA A 130 78.40 -42.58 59.12
CA ALA A 130 77.32 -43.31 58.48
C ALA A 130 75.95 -42.71 58.82
N ARG A 131 75.72 -42.26 60.06
CA ARG A 131 74.50 -41.55 60.45
C ARG A 131 74.38 -40.20 59.76
N ALA A 132 75.44 -39.40 59.73
CA ALA A 132 75.45 -38.12 59.04
C ALA A 132 75.17 -38.26 57.53
N ASP A 133 75.76 -39.27 56.89
CA ASP A 133 75.53 -39.57 55.47
C ASP A 133 74.08 -40.04 55.22
N LEU A 134 73.53 -40.87 56.10
CA LEU A 134 72.13 -41.30 56.01
C LEU A 134 71.17 -40.12 56.19
N GLU A 135 71.40 -39.26 57.18
CA GLU A 135 70.58 -38.06 57.42
C GLU A 135 70.65 -37.09 56.24
N ALA A 136 71.84 -36.83 55.69
CA ALA A 136 72.02 -35.97 54.52
C ALA A 136 71.32 -36.55 53.27
N ARG A 137 71.40 -37.87 53.06
CA ARG A 137 70.68 -38.55 51.96
C ARG A 137 69.17 -38.49 52.16
N LEU A 138 68.67 -38.73 53.37
CA LEU A 138 67.25 -38.63 53.68
C LEU A 138 66.72 -37.21 53.47
N GLN A 139 67.46 -36.19 53.90
CA GLN A 139 67.08 -34.79 53.66
C GLN A 139 67.08 -34.45 52.17
N ALA A 140 68.13 -34.83 51.43
CA ALA A 140 68.19 -34.60 50.00
C ALA A 140 67.07 -35.33 49.24
N GLU A 141 66.75 -36.57 49.63
CA GLU A 141 65.64 -37.32 49.04
C GLU A 141 64.29 -36.69 49.38
N GLN A 142 64.07 -36.28 50.63
CA GLN A 142 62.83 -35.60 51.05
C GLN A 142 62.64 -34.27 50.33
N GLU A 143 63.68 -33.44 50.23
CA GLU A 143 63.64 -32.18 49.48
C GLU A 143 63.39 -32.40 47.98
N ALA A 144 64.05 -33.39 47.37
CA ALA A 144 63.85 -33.73 45.97
C ALA A 144 62.42 -34.24 45.71
N ARG A 145 61.89 -35.11 46.59
CA ARG A 145 60.51 -35.59 46.53
C ARG A 145 59.52 -34.44 46.67
N LEU A 146 59.63 -33.61 47.71
CA LEU A 146 58.75 -32.46 47.93
C LEU A 146 58.76 -31.50 46.74
N LYS A 147 59.93 -31.16 46.19
CA LYS A 147 60.00 -30.30 45.00
C LYS A 147 59.34 -30.95 43.79
N SER A 148 59.56 -32.24 43.57
CA SER A 148 58.96 -32.97 42.43
C SER A 148 57.44 -33.09 42.57
N GLU A 149 56.95 -33.37 43.78
CA GLU A 149 55.53 -33.49 44.10
C GLU A 149 54.82 -32.14 43.99
N GLN A 150 55.41 -31.07 44.55
CA GLN A 150 54.88 -29.70 44.39
C GLN A 150 54.83 -29.29 42.92
N GLN A 151 55.87 -29.58 42.12
CA GLN A 151 55.86 -29.27 40.68
C GLN A 151 54.82 -30.08 39.91
N ALA A 152 54.63 -31.36 40.25
CA ALA A 152 53.64 -32.21 39.62
C ALA A 152 52.21 -31.78 40.01
N SER A 153 51.97 -31.49 41.28
CA SER A 153 50.70 -30.98 41.81
C SER A 153 50.36 -29.63 41.21
N ALA A 154 51.29 -28.66 41.19
CA ALA A 154 51.04 -27.34 40.59
C ALA A 154 50.68 -27.45 39.09
N LYS A 155 51.38 -28.29 38.32
CA LYS A 155 51.05 -28.52 36.90
C LYS A 155 49.71 -29.24 36.72
N ALA A 156 49.36 -30.16 37.62
CA ALA A 156 48.07 -30.85 37.57
C ALA A 156 46.92 -29.90 37.90
N GLU A 157 47.08 -29.05 38.91
CA GLU A 157 46.12 -28.02 39.31
C GLU A 157 45.95 -26.96 38.22
N GLU A 158 47.04 -26.47 37.62
CA GLU A 158 46.98 -25.52 36.49
C GLU A 158 46.22 -26.12 35.31
N LYS A 159 46.52 -27.37 34.93
CA LYS A 159 45.79 -28.06 33.85
C LYS A 159 44.32 -28.28 34.19
N ALA A 160 44.00 -28.66 35.42
CA ALA A 160 42.63 -28.84 35.86
C ALA A 160 41.86 -27.51 35.82
N ALA A 161 42.46 -26.43 36.33
CA ALA A 161 41.89 -25.09 36.31
C ALA A 161 41.62 -24.63 34.86
N LEU A 162 42.61 -24.71 33.97
CA LEU A 162 42.45 -24.35 32.55
C LEU A 162 41.36 -25.16 31.86
N PHE A 163 41.27 -26.47 32.14
CA PHE A 163 40.24 -27.31 31.53
C PHE A 163 38.84 -26.92 32.03
N THR A 164 38.69 -26.64 33.33
CA THR A 164 37.41 -26.18 33.88
C THR A 164 37.03 -24.80 33.34
N GLU A 165 37.98 -23.87 33.24
CA GLU A 165 37.75 -22.54 32.69
C GLU A 165 37.34 -22.63 31.21
N LEU A 166 38.04 -23.45 30.41
CA LEU A 166 37.72 -23.66 29.01
C LEU A 166 36.34 -24.31 28.82
N GLU A 167 35.98 -25.30 29.64
CA GLU A 167 34.62 -25.87 29.60
C GLU A 167 33.54 -24.85 29.94
N THR A 168 33.76 -24.01 30.96
CA THR A 168 32.79 -22.98 31.36
C THR A 168 32.65 -21.89 30.29
N TRP A 169 33.77 -21.41 29.74
CA TRP A 169 33.78 -20.47 28.63
C TRP A 169 33.07 -21.05 27.41
N LEU A 170 33.38 -22.28 27.01
CA LEU A 170 32.77 -22.92 25.84
C LEU A 170 31.26 -23.17 26.02
N LYS A 171 30.80 -23.47 27.24
CA LYS A 171 29.36 -23.56 27.57
C LYS A 171 28.69 -22.18 27.46
N ALA A 172 29.32 -21.14 27.99
CA ALA A 172 28.79 -19.77 27.92
C ALA A 172 28.75 -19.26 26.47
N GLU A 173 29.82 -19.46 25.70
CA GLU A 173 29.94 -19.12 24.28
C GLU A 173 28.83 -19.81 23.45
N ARG A 174 28.64 -21.12 23.66
CA ARG A 174 27.59 -21.90 22.97
C ARG A 174 26.19 -21.43 23.35
N ALA A 175 25.94 -21.15 24.62
CA ALA A 175 24.65 -20.66 25.08
C ALA A 175 24.34 -19.26 24.50
N ALA A 176 25.33 -18.37 24.49
CA ALA A 176 25.20 -17.04 23.90
C ALA A 176 24.93 -17.11 22.39
N ARG A 177 25.67 -17.97 21.67
CA ARG A 177 25.49 -18.17 20.24
C ARG A 177 24.11 -18.76 19.91
N ALA A 178 23.69 -19.80 20.63
CA ALA A 178 22.39 -20.42 20.41
C ALA A 178 21.24 -19.44 20.65
N LYS A 179 21.34 -18.61 21.71
CA LYS A 179 20.36 -17.58 22.00
C LYS A 179 20.34 -16.49 20.91
N GLY A 180 21.51 -16.00 20.50
CA GLY A 180 21.62 -15.00 19.44
C GLY A 180 21.11 -15.51 18.09
N GLU A 181 21.38 -16.77 17.74
CA GLU A 181 20.88 -17.39 16.52
C GLU A 181 19.36 -17.59 16.56
N GLN A 182 18.82 -18.01 17.70
CA GLN A 182 17.37 -18.13 17.89
C GLN A 182 16.67 -16.77 17.79
N GLU A 183 17.21 -15.73 18.44
CA GLU A 183 16.66 -14.37 18.39
C GLU A 183 16.74 -13.79 16.97
N ALA A 184 17.86 -13.97 16.28
CA ALA A 184 18.02 -13.52 14.89
C ALA A 184 17.06 -14.27 13.94
N SER A 185 16.89 -15.59 14.12
CA SER A 185 15.94 -16.39 13.34
C SER A 185 14.50 -15.94 13.58
N ALA A 186 14.11 -15.73 14.84
CA ALA A 186 12.77 -15.26 15.19
C ALA A 186 12.47 -13.87 14.59
N GLN A 187 13.43 -12.94 14.67
CA GLN A 187 13.29 -11.61 14.05
C GLN A 187 13.20 -11.69 12.52
N ALA A 188 13.97 -12.56 11.89
CA ALA A 188 13.92 -12.77 10.45
C ALA A 188 12.57 -13.37 10.01
N GLU A 189 12.06 -14.37 10.73
CA GLU A 189 10.75 -14.96 10.49
C GLU A 189 9.62 -13.93 10.67
N GLU A 190 9.66 -13.14 11.74
CA GLU A 190 8.67 -12.09 12.00
C GLU A 190 8.71 -11.00 10.91
N ALA A 191 9.89 -10.58 10.47
CA ALA A 191 10.06 -9.62 9.39
C ALA A 191 9.54 -10.14 8.04
N ILE A 192 9.75 -11.43 7.74
CA ILE A 192 9.21 -12.08 6.55
C ILE A 192 7.69 -12.15 6.63
N GLN A 193 7.13 -12.59 7.77
CA GLN A 193 5.68 -12.66 7.96
C GLN A 193 5.02 -11.30 7.83
N MET A 194 5.56 -10.26 8.46
CA MET A 194 5.05 -8.89 8.32
C MET A 194 5.06 -8.41 6.87
N ARG A 195 6.13 -8.70 6.10
CA ARG A 195 6.20 -8.35 4.68
C ARG A 195 5.15 -9.08 3.86
N VAL A 196 5.01 -10.39 4.07
CA VAL A 196 4.01 -11.22 3.37
C VAL A 196 2.59 -10.75 3.70
N ASP A 197 2.28 -10.52 4.98
CA ASP A 197 0.98 -9.99 5.40
C ASP A 197 0.69 -8.61 4.81
N PHE A 198 1.70 -7.73 4.75
CA PHE A 198 1.55 -6.42 4.15
C PHE A 198 1.30 -6.50 2.63
N GLU A 199 2.12 -7.27 1.91
CA GLU A 199 1.99 -7.43 0.46
C GLU A 199 0.65 -8.08 0.07
N THR A 200 0.24 -9.12 0.79
CA THR A 200 -1.04 -9.79 0.53
C THR A 200 -2.23 -8.89 0.82
N ARG A 201 -2.21 -8.11 1.92
CA ARG A 201 -3.25 -7.11 2.20
C ARG A 201 -3.30 -6.02 1.15
N LEU A 202 -2.13 -5.50 0.73
CA LEU A 202 -2.06 -4.46 -0.30
C LEU A 202 -2.63 -4.97 -1.63
N GLN A 203 -2.26 -6.18 -2.05
CA GLN A 203 -2.80 -6.80 -3.26
C GLN A 203 -4.31 -7.01 -3.18
N ALA A 204 -4.82 -7.51 -2.05
CA ALA A 204 -6.26 -7.69 -1.84
C ALA A 204 -7.02 -6.36 -1.88
N GLU A 205 -6.50 -5.31 -1.21
CA GLU A 205 -7.11 -3.99 -1.22
C GLU A 205 -7.11 -3.37 -2.62
N GLN A 206 -5.99 -3.47 -3.35
CA GLN A 206 -5.90 -3.00 -4.73
C GLN A 206 -6.91 -3.71 -5.66
N GLN A 207 -7.02 -5.04 -5.57
CA GLN A 207 -7.98 -5.79 -6.37
C GLN A 207 -9.43 -5.37 -6.08
N VAL A 208 -9.77 -5.17 -4.80
CA VAL A 208 -11.11 -4.71 -4.40
C VAL A 208 -11.37 -3.29 -4.89
N ARG A 209 -10.41 -2.36 -4.72
CA ARG A 209 -10.53 -0.97 -5.19
C ARG A 209 -10.76 -0.89 -6.70
N VAL A 210 -9.92 -1.55 -7.49
CA VAL A 210 -10.05 -1.57 -8.96
C VAL A 210 -11.41 -2.12 -9.37
N LYS A 211 -11.86 -3.22 -8.75
CA LYS A 211 -13.17 -3.81 -9.07
C LYS A 211 -14.34 -2.88 -8.73
N ILE A 212 -14.31 -2.22 -7.56
CA ILE A 212 -15.34 -1.27 -7.16
C ILE A 212 -15.35 -0.05 -8.08
N GLU A 213 -14.18 0.50 -8.42
CA GLU A 213 -14.05 1.66 -9.29
C GLU A 213 -14.54 1.36 -10.71
N GLN A 214 -14.12 0.23 -11.30
CA GLN A 214 -14.60 -0.21 -12.61
C GLN A 214 -16.11 -0.41 -12.63
N GLN A 215 -16.68 -1.04 -11.60
CA GLN A 215 -18.13 -1.22 -11.50
C GLN A 215 -18.86 0.12 -11.32
N GLY A 216 -18.27 1.06 -10.58
CA GLY A 216 -18.80 2.41 -10.41
C GLY A 216 -18.81 3.20 -11.72
N LEU A 217 -17.68 3.19 -12.44
CA LEU A 217 -17.52 3.85 -13.74
C LEU A 217 -18.47 3.24 -14.79
N ALA A 218 -18.51 1.91 -14.92
CA ALA A 218 -19.40 1.25 -15.88
C ALA A 218 -20.88 1.58 -15.63
N LYS A 219 -21.32 1.58 -14.37
CA LYS A 219 -22.70 1.97 -14.03
C LYS A 219 -22.96 3.46 -14.28
N ALA A 220 -21.97 4.32 -14.06
CA ALA A 220 -22.10 5.74 -14.33
C ALA A 220 -22.19 6.03 -15.84
N GLU A 221 -21.37 5.36 -16.65
CA GLU A 221 -21.40 5.42 -18.11
C GLU A 221 -22.72 4.89 -18.66
N GLU A 222 -23.17 3.70 -18.24
CA GLU A 222 -24.47 3.13 -18.64
C GLU A 222 -25.64 4.08 -18.34
N ASN A 223 -25.66 4.65 -17.13
CA ASN A 223 -26.69 5.61 -16.75
C ASN A 223 -26.63 6.89 -17.60
N ALA A 224 -25.43 7.40 -17.89
CA ALA A 224 -25.25 8.59 -18.70
C ALA A 224 -25.69 8.35 -20.16
N GLU A 225 -25.35 7.20 -20.74
CA GLU A 225 -25.78 6.79 -22.08
C GLU A 225 -27.30 6.62 -22.14
N LEU A 226 -27.93 5.97 -21.15
CA LEU A 226 -29.38 5.80 -21.10
C LEU A 226 -30.10 7.15 -21.01
N ILE A 227 -29.63 8.07 -20.18
CA ILE A 227 -30.20 9.42 -20.09
C ILE A 227 -30.09 10.14 -21.43
N ALA A 228 -28.90 10.11 -22.06
CA ALA A 228 -28.68 10.74 -23.35
C ALA A 228 -29.56 10.16 -24.46
N GLU A 229 -29.73 8.83 -24.50
CA GLU A 229 -30.60 8.14 -25.45
C GLU A 229 -32.07 8.52 -25.24
N LEU A 230 -32.55 8.52 -23.99
CA LEU A 230 -33.92 8.90 -23.67
C LEU A 230 -34.22 10.35 -24.03
N GLU A 231 -33.30 11.28 -23.75
CA GLU A 231 -33.44 12.68 -24.16
C GLU A 231 -33.47 12.84 -25.68
N ALA A 232 -32.58 12.14 -26.40
CA ALA A 232 -32.55 12.17 -27.86
C ALA A 232 -33.84 11.61 -28.46
N ARG A 233 -34.35 10.49 -27.92
CA ARG A 233 -35.60 9.86 -28.35
C ARG A 233 -36.80 10.75 -28.07
N LEU A 234 -36.87 11.38 -26.90
CA LEU A 234 -37.96 12.30 -26.56
C LEU A 234 -37.98 13.51 -27.51
N LYS A 235 -36.81 14.12 -27.77
CA LYS A 235 -36.69 15.23 -28.73
C LYS A 235 -37.11 14.82 -30.14
N ALA A 236 -36.68 13.63 -30.59
CA ALA A 236 -37.04 13.10 -31.91
C ALA A 236 -38.55 12.82 -32.02
N GLU A 237 -39.16 12.22 -30.99
CA GLU A 237 -40.59 11.94 -30.96
C GLU A 237 -41.42 13.22 -30.94
N GLN A 238 -41.04 14.21 -30.12
CA GLN A 238 -41.70 15.52 -30.07
C GLN A 238 -41.61 16.24 -31.42
N ALA A 239 -40.44 16.23 -32.06
CA ALA A 239 -40.26 16.82 -33.39
C ALA A 239 -41.11 16.11 -34.44
N ALA A 240 -41.19 14.77 -34.40
CA ALA A 240 -42.03 13.99 -35.31
C ALA A 240 -43.52 14.26 -35.11
N ARG A 241 -44.00 14.30 -33.85
CA ARG A 241 -45.40 14.64 -33.53
C ARG A 241 -45.76 16.04 -34.01
N THR A 242 -44.90 17.03 -33.73
CA THR A 242 -45.15 18.43 -34.14
C THR A 242 -45.22 18.55 -35.67
N ARG A 243 -44.32 17.88 -36.39
CA ARG A 243 -44.35 17.86 -37.86
C ARG A 243 -45.61 17.18 -38.39
N ALA A 244 -46.00 16.05 -37.83
CA ALA A 244 -47.21 15.33 -38.24
C ALA A 244 -48.47 16.16 -37.98
N GLU A 245 -48.55 16.85 -36.84
CA GLU A 245 -49.67 17.74 -36.50
C GLU A 245 -49.72 18.95 -37.42
N GLN A 246 -48.59 19.58 -37.71
CA GLN A 246 -48.50 20.69 -38.67
C GLN A 246 -48.92 20.25 -40.08
N GLU A 247 -48.45 19.10 -40.55
CA GLU A 247 -48.82 18.57 -41.86
C GLU A 247 -50.31 18.23 -41.94
N ALA A 248 -50.87 17.62 -40.89
CA ALA A 248 -52.29 17.32 -40.81
C ALA A 248 -53.14 18.59 -40.77
N SER A 249 -52.74 19.60 -40.00
CA SER A 249 -53.41 20.90 -39.92
C SER A 249 -53.37 21.62 -41.27
N ALA A 250 -52.22 21.66 -41.94
CA ALA A 250 -52.07 22.29 -43.26
C ALA A 250 -52.96 21.62 -44.31
N LYS A 251 -52.99 20.28 -44.36
CA LYS A 251 -53.88 19.53 -45.26
C LYS A 251 -55.35 19.78 -44.96
N ALA A 252 -55.72 19.88 -43.68
CA ALA A 252 -57.10 20.19 -43.28
C ALA A 252 -57.51 21.61 -43.68
N GLU A 253 -56.63 22.59 -43.49
CA GLU A 253 -56.86 23.99 -43.88
C GLU A 253 -56.98 24.13 -45.40
N GLU A 254 -56.08 23.50 -46.16
CA GLU A 254 -56.15 23.47 -47.63
C GLU A 254 -57.47 22.85 -48.11
N ALA A 255 -57.90 21.74 -47.50
CA ALA A 255 -59.17 21.10 -47.86
C ALA A 255 -60.39 22.00 -47.57
N VAL A 256 -60.38 22.77 -46.48
CA VAL A 256 -61.44 23.72 -46.15
C VAL A 256 -61.46 24.88 -47.15
N LEU A 257 -60.29 25.46 -47.46
CA LEU A 257 -60.18 26.54 -48.43
C LEU A 257 -60.60 26.11 -49.84
N MET A 258 -60.18 24.92 -50.28
CA MET A 258 -60.56 24.38 -51.59
C MET A 258 -62.06 24.11 -51.68
N ARG A 259 -62.69 23.59 -50.61
CA ARG A 259 -64.15 23.42 -50.55
C ARG A 259 -64.87 24.77 -50.62
N ALA A 260 -64.40 25.77 -49.88
CA ALA A 260 -64.99 27.11 -49.89
C ALA A 260 -64.87 27.80 -51.26
N ASP A 261 -63.70 27.72 -51.93
CA ASP A 261 -63.53 28.25 -53.29
C ASP A 261 -64.46 27.56 -54.29
N LEU A 262 -64.54 26.22 -54.26
CA LEU A 262 -65.45 25.47 -55.13
C LEU A 262 -66.92 25.82 -54.88
N GLU A 263 -67.34 25.91 -53.62
CA GLU A 263 -68.71 26.27 -53.25
C GLU A 263 -69.05 27.69 -53.73
N SER A 264 -68.15 28.66 -53.54
CA SER A 264 -68.35 30.03 -54.00
C SER A 264 -68.42 30.14 -55.53
N ARG A 265 -67.57 29.41 -56.26
CA ARG A 265 -67.61 29.36 -57.73
C ARG A 265 -68.89 28.73 -58.24
N LEU A 266 -69.34 27.63 -57.62
CA LEU A 266 -70.59 26.99 -57.97
C LEU A 266 -71.78 27.90 -57.72
N GLN A 267 -71.81 28.63 -56.59
CA GLN A 267 -72.85 29.63 -56.33
C GLN A 267 -72.88 30.72 -57.40
N VAL A 268 -71.73 31.32 -57.72
CA VAL A 268 -71.64 32.37 -58.76
C VAL A 268 -72.03 31.83 -60.14
N GLU A 269 -71.58 30.64 -60.52
CA GLU A 269 -71.95 30.02 -61.79
C GLU A 269 -73.44 29.70 -61.86
N GLN A 270 -74.02 29.14 -60.79
CA GLN A 270 -75.45 28.85 -60.72
C GLN A 270 -76.28 30.13 -60.80
N GLU A 271 -75.93 31.16 -60.04
CA GLU A 271 -76.61 32.47 -60.10
C GLU A 271 -76.52 33.08 -61.50
N ALA A 272 -75.34 33.03 -62.13
CA ALA A 272 -75.16 33.52 -63.50
C ALA A 272 -76.00 32.72 -64.49
N ARG A 273 -75.99 31.38 -64.42
CA ARG A 273 -76.81 30.50 -65.28
C ARG A 273 -78.29 30.79 -65.12
N VAL A 274 -78.81 30.80 -63.88
CA VAL A 274 -80.22 31.11 -63.59
C VAL A 274 -80.59 32.49 -64.15
N LYS A 275 -79.76 33.50 -63.93
CA LYS A 275 -80.01 34.85 -64.47
C LYS A 275 -80.04 34.86 -66.00
N THR A 276 -79.12 34.16 -66.66
CA THR A 276 -79.09 34.06 -68.13
C THR A 276 -80.25 33.26 -68.70
N GLU A 277 -80.63 32.15 -68.07
CA GLU A 277 -81.77 31.32 -68.45
C GLU A 277 -83.10 32.07 -68.25
N GLN A 278 -83.26 32.77 -67.13
CA GLN A 278 -84.43 33.61 -66.89
C GLN A 278 -84.54 34.74 -67.93
N GLN A 279 -83.42 35.39 -68.27
CA GLN A 279 -83.40 36.42 -69.32
C GLN A 279 -83.73 35.84 -70.70
N ALA A 280 -83.20 34.66 -71.03
CA ALA A 280 -83.50 33.98 -72.29
C ALA A 280 -84.96 33.53 -72.36
N ALA A 281 -85.50 32.97 -71.28
CA ALA A 281 -86.90 32.56 -71.17
C ALA A 281 -87.85 33.75 -71.23
N ALA A 282 -87.55 34.86 -70.54
CA ALA A 282 -88.36 36.08 -70.58
C ALA A 282 -88.41 36.68 -71.98
N LYS A 283 -87.26 36.74 -72.69
CA LYS A 283 -87.22 37.17 -74.09
C LYS A 283 -88.00 36.24 -75.01
N ALA A 284 -87.84 34.92 -74.85
CA ALA A 284 -88.58 33.95 -75.65
C ALA A 284 -90.10 34.02 -75.39
N GLU A 285 -90.52 34.28 -74.14
CA GLU A 285 -91.92 34.49 -73.80
C GLU A 285 -92.45 35.81 -74.37
N GLU A 286 -91.69 36.90 -74.29
CA GLU A 286 -92.04 38.19 -74.91
C GLU A 286 -92.17 38.04 -76.43
N ASP A 287 -91.19 37.41 -77.09
CA ASP A 287 -91.23 37.12 -78.53
C ASP A 287 -92.45 36.27 -78.90
N ALA A 288 -92.76 35.23 -78.11
CA ALA A 288 -93.94 34.40 -78.32
C ALA A 288 -95.25 35.17 -78.12
N ARG A 289 -95.34 36.04 -77.10
CA ARG A 289 -96.49 36.91 -76.86
C ARG A 289 -96.68 37.92 -77.99
N VAL A 290 -95.61 38.60 -78.42
CA VAL A 290 -95.64 39.54 -79.55
C VAL A 290 -96.07 38.84 -80.84
N MET A 291 -95.55 37.65 -81.13
CA MET A 291 -95.98 36.87 -82.30
C MET A 291 -97.45 36.44 -82.21
N ALA A 292 -97.93 36.05 -81.03
CA ALA A 292 -99.34 35.72 -80.81
C ALA A 292 -100.26 36.96 -80.95
N GLU A 293 -99.86 38.11 -80.41
CA GLU A 293 -100.60 39.38 -80.55
C GLU A 293 -100.61 39.87 -82.00
N LEU A 294 -99.47 39.83 -82.70
CA LEU A 294 -99.40 40.17 -84.12
C LEU A 294 -100.27 39.21 -84.95
N GLY A 295 -100.23 37.91 -84.66
CA GLY A 295 -101.06 36.92 -85.34
C GLY A 295 -102.56 37.15 -85.12
N THR A 296 -102.97 37.39 -83.87
CA THR A 296 -104.38 37.65 -83.53
C THR A 296 -104.87 38.99 -84.07
N ASN A 297 -104.06 40.07 -83.99
CA ASN A 297 -104.40 41.36 -84.56
C ASN A 297 -104.46 41.32 -86.08
N LEU A 298 -103.53 40.63 -86.75
CA LEU A 298 -103.57 40.46 -88.21
C LEU A 298 -104.81 39.68 -88.64
N GLN A 299 -105.17 38.60 -87.93
CA GLN A 299 -106.41 37.87 -88.18
C GLN A 299 -107.64 38.74 -87.94
N ALA A 300 -107.67 39.52 -86.87
CA ALA A 300 -108.76 40.44 -86.56
C ALA A 300 -108.89 41.56 -87.61
N GLU A 301 -107.78 42.16 -88.05
CA GLU A 301 -107.75 43.19 -89.09
C GLU A 301 -108.19 42.61 -90.44
N GLN A 302 -107.69 41.42 -90.82
CA GLN A 302 -108.12 40.73 -92.04
C GLN A 302 -109.62 40.41 -91.99
N ALA A 303 -110.13 39.88 -90.88
CA ALA A 303 -111.55 39.61 -90.70
C ALA A 303 -112.40 40.90 -90.76
N ALA A 304 -111.92 42.00 -90.18
CA ALA A 304 -112.58 43.31 -90.25
C ALA A 304 -112.56 43.90 -91.67
N ARG A 305 -111.43 43.82 -92.39
CA ARG A 305 -111.31 44.24 -93.80
C ARG A 305 -112.23 43.45 -94.71
N VAL A 306 -112.27 42.12 -94.58
CA VAL A 306 -113.17 41.26 -95.37
C VAL A 306 -114.63 41.63 -95.11
N LYS A 307 -115.02 41.84 -93.84
CA LYS A 307 -116.38 42.30 -93.50
C LYS A 307 -116.69 43.68 -94.10
N ALA A 308 -115.75 44.63 -94.05
CA ALA A 308 -115.93 45.95 -94.64
C ALA A 308 -116.05 45.90 -96.17
N GLU A 309 -115.24 45.08 -96.84
CA GLU A 309 -115.28 44.89 -98.29
C GLU A 309 -116.60 44.23 -98.74
N GLN A 310 -117.08 43.24 -98.00
CA GLN A 310 -118.40 42.61 -98.24
C GLN A 310 -119.55 43.63 -98.12
N LEU A 311 -119.50 44.53 -97.13
CA LEU A 311 -120.48 45.60 -96.97
C LEU A 311 -120.52 46.54 -98.18
N VAL A 312 -119.35 47.00 -98.64
CA VAL A 312 -119.23 47.92 -99.78
C VAL A 312 -119.64 47.26 -101.10
N ARG A 313 -119.38 45.96 -101.27
CA ARG A 313 -119.75 45.21 -102.48
C ARG A 313 -121.22 44.80 -102.50
N SER A 314 -121.96 44.98 -101.42
CA SER A 314 -123.38 44.61 -101.36
C SER A 314 -124.23 45.45 -102.33
N PRO A 315 -125.21 44.85 -103.03
CA PRO A 315 -126.14 45.58 -103.87
C PRO A 315 -126.97 46.60 -103.07
N ASN A 316 -127.18 46.34 -101.78
CA ASN A 316 -127.88 47.25 -100.88
C ASN A 316 -127.13 48.58 -100.70
N PHE A 317 -125.80 48.56 -100.62
CA PHE A 317 -125.01 49.80 -100.53
C PHE A 317 -125.16 50.66 -101.79
N LYS A 318 -125.09 50.05 -102.98
CA LYS A 318 -125.31 50.75 -104.25
C LYS A 318 -126.72 51.33 -104.35
N ASN A 319 -127.74 50.60 -103.89
CA ASN A 319 -129.12 51.06 -103.90
C ASN A 319 -129.37 52.20 -102.91
N ILE A 320 -128.78 52.14 -101.71
CA ILE A 320 -128.84 53.24 -100.73
C ILE A 320 -128.15 54.48 -101.31
N ALA A 321 -126.98 54.33 -101.93
CA ALA A 321 -126.28 55.42 -102.58
C ALA A 321 -127.13 56.03 -103.72
N ALA A 322 -127.71 55.20 -104.58
CA ALA A 322 -128.53 55.65 -105.69
C ALA A 322 -129.82 56.37 -105.23
N GLU A 323 -130.56 55.81 -104.27
CA GLU A 323 -131.79 56.43 -103.73
C GLU A 323 -131.49 57.72 -102.95
N THR A 324 -130.31 57.83 -102.33
CA THR A 324 -129.85 59.08 -101.72
C THR A 324 -129.58 60.15 -102.76
N ILE A 325 -128.96 59.78 -103.88
CA ILE A 325 -128.75 60.70 -105.01
C ILE A 325 -130.10 61.08 -105.64
N GLU A 326 -131.03 60.13 -105.81
CA GLU A 326 -132.33 60.37 -106.44
C GLU A 326 -133.26 61.24 -105.58
N TYR A 327 -133.33 61.01 -104.28
CA TYR A 327 -134.05 61.88 -103.34
C TYR A 327 -133.49 63.31 -103.36
N SER A 328 -132.15 63.44 -103.34
CA SER A 328 -131.50 64.75 -103.42
C SER A 328 -131.90 65.48 -104.70
N LYS A 329 -131.92 64.79 -105.84
CA LYS A 329 -132.31 65.39 -107.11
C LYS A 329 -133.77 65.82 -107.12
N LYS A 330 -134.67 64.95 -106.65
CA LYS A 330 -136.11 65.20 -106.65
C LYS A 330 -136.53 66.34 -105.72
N SER A 331 -135.90 66.46 -104.55
CA SER A 331 -136.11 67.55 -103.62
C SER A 331 -135.75 68.92 -104.23
N MET A 332 -134.68 68.98 -105.03
CA MET A 332 -134.29 70.21 -105.73
C MET A 332 -135.30 70.61 -106.82
N GLU A 333 -135.75 69.64 -107.61
CA GLU A 333 -136.77 69.86 -108.65
C GLU A 333 -138.07 70.40 -108.04
N ASP A 334 -138.59 69.78 -106.98
CA ASP A 334 -139.81 70.24 -106.32
C ASP A 334 -139.65 71.62 -105.68
N GLY A 335 -138.47 71.92 -105.11
CA GLY A 335 -138.15 73.25 -104.61
C GLY A 335 -138.27 74.32 -105.71
N SER A 336 -137.80 74.02 -106.93
CA SER A 336 -137.92 74.93 -108.07
C SER A 336 -139.39 75.14 -108.50
N ALA A 337 -140.18 74.06 -108.59
CA ALA A 337 -141.58 74.13 -109.00
C ALA A 337 -142.46 74.89 -108.00
N PHE A 338 -142.14 74.80 -106.71
CA PHE A 338 -142.80 75.58 -105.65
C PHE A 338 -142.59 77.09 -105.80
N VAL A 339 -141.35 77.53 -106.07
CA VAL A 339 -141.03 78.95 -106.30
C VAL A 339 -141.77 79.48 -107.52
N GLU A 340 -141.84 78.70 -108.61
CA GLU A 340 -142.57 79.11 -109.81
C GLU A 340 -144.07 79.30 -109.55
N ARG A 341 -144.70 78.37 -108.81
CA ARG A 341 -146.11 78.48 -108.44
C ARG A 341 -146.36 79.70 -107.55
N LEU A 342 -145.47 79.98 -106.60
CA LEU A 342 -145.57 81.17 -105.75
C LEU A 342 -145.59 82.47 -106.55
N MET A 343 -144.76 82.60 -107.58
CA MET A 343 -144.67 83.82 -108.39
C MET A 343 -145.93 84.10 -109.23
N LYS A 344 -146.70 83.07 -109.59
CA LYS A 344 -147.92 83.20 -110.40
C LYS A 344 -149.18 83.53 -109.56
N ALA A 345 -149.09 83.49 -108.24
CA ALA A 345 -150.24 83.69 -107.35
C ALA A 345 -150.61 85.18 -107.22
N LYS A 346 -151.76 85.58 -107.80
CA LYS A 346 -152.25 86.97 -107.78
C LYS A 346 -153.07 87.34 -106.54
N THR A 347 -153.39 86.37 -105.68
CA THR A 347 -154.16 86.61 -104.46
C THR A 347 -153.50 85.91 -103.27
N PHE A 348 -153.60 86.53 -102.10
CA PHE A 348 -153.02 86.02 -100.86
C PHE A 348 -153.49 84.60 -100.48
N PRO A 349 -154.77 84.21 -100.67
CA PRO A 349 -155.20 82.83 -100.41
C PRO A 349 -154.48 81.78 -101.26
N SER A 350 -154.16 82.08 -102.52
CA SER A 350 -153.45 81.15 -103.41
C SER A 350 -152.02 80.88 -102.95
N VAL A 351 -151.34 81.89 -102.40
CA VAL A 351 -149.99 81.75 -101.83
C VAL A 351 -149.98 80.77 -100.65
N ILE A 352 -150.97 80.87 -99.77
CA ILE A 352 -151.11 79.96 -98.62
C ILE A 352 -151.32 78.52 -99.09
N GLN A 353 -152.17 78.31 -100.09
CA GLN A 353 -152.40 76.98 -100.67
C GLN A 353 -151.12 76.38 -101.26
N ILE A 354 -150.36 77.16 -102.03
CA ILE A 354 -149.11 76.67 -102.65
C ILE A 354 -148.09 76.24 -101.59
N ARG A 355 -147.95 77.00 -100.49
CA ARG A 355 -147.09 76.65 -99.35
C ARG A 355 -147.53 75.36 -98.67
N SER A 356 -148.84 75.22 -98.42
CA SER A 356 -149.41 74.02 -97.83
C SER A 356 -149.17 72.80 -98.72
N GLU A 357 -149.36 72.92 -100.03
CA GLU A 357 -149.18 71.80 -100.95
C GLU A 357 -147.71 71.36 -101.05
N TYR A 358 -146.75 72.29 -101.15
CA TYR A 358 -145.33 71.93 -101.16
C TYR A 358 -144.86 71.25 -99.88
N ALA A 359 -145.29 71.73 -98.71
CA ALA A 359 -144.93 71.11 -97.43
C ALA A 359 -145.42 69.66 -97.33
N LYS A 360 -146.64 69.39 -97.79
CA LYS A 360 -147.17 68.01 -97.86
C LYS A 360 -146.35 67.14 -98.81
N THR A 361 -145.98 67.66 -99.98
CA THR A 361 -145.16 66.93 -100.95
C THR A 361 -143.76 66.61 -100.40
N ALA A 362 -143.07 67.60 -99.82
CA ALA A 362 -141.73 67.42 -99.25
C ALA A 362 -141.72 66.40 -98.10
N GLN A 363 -142.72 66.45 -97.22
CA GLN A 363 -142.85 65.49 -96.12
C GLN A 363 -143.11 64.07 -96.63
N ALA A 364 -144.02 63.92 -97.59
CA ALA A 364 -144.31 62.62 -98.20
C ALA A 364 -143.06 62.02 -98.86
N GLN A 365 -142.25 62.84 -99.55
CA GLN A 365 -141.01 62.38 -100.18
C GLN A 365 -139.93 61.98 -99.19
N PHE A 366 -139.74 62.75 -98.11
CA PHE A 366 -138.75 62.40 -97.09
C PHE A 366 -139.10 61.09 -96.38
N ILE A 367 -140.38 60.89 -96.04
CA ILE A 367 -140.85 59.63 -95.47
C ILE A 367 -140.66 58.48 -96.46
N ALA A 368 -140.95 58.69 -97.74
CA ALA A 368 -140.72 57.68 -98.77
C ALA A 368 -139.22 57.32 -98.89
N TYR A 369 -138.32 58.31 -98.87
CA TYR A 369 -136.87 58.11 -98.88
C TYR A 369 -136.38 57.30 -97.66
N LEU A 370 -136.79 57.68 -96.45
CA LEU A 370 -136.44 56.95 -95.23
C LEU A 370 -136.99 55.53 -95.24
N THR A 371 -138.21 55.34 -95.72
CA THR A 371 -138.81 54.01 -95.86
C THR A 371 -137.97 53.16 -96.79
N LYS A 372 -137.60 53.68 -97.97
CA LYS A 372 -136.76 52.95 -98.93
C LYS A 372 -135.38 52.61 -98.36
N ILE A 373 -134.68 53.56 -97.74
CA ILE A 373 -133.38 53.27 -97.13
C ILE A 373 -133.48 52.29 -95.97
N SER A 374 -134.53 52.39 -95.15
CA SER A 374 -134.76 51.44 -94.05
C SER A 374 -135.04 50.03 -94.57
N VAL A 375 -135.67 49.87 -95.75
CA VAL A 375 -135.84 48.57 -96.41
C VAL A 375 -134.49 48.01 -96.83
N TYR A 376 -133.59 48.81 -97.42
CA TYR A 376 -132.23 48.35 -97.74
C TYR A 376 -131.39 48.04 -96.50
N GLY A 377 -131.51 48.83 -95.42
CA GLY A 377 -130.86 48.57 -94.12
C GLY A 377 -131.47 47.40 -93.34
N GLY A 378 -132.75 47.11 -93.55
CA GLY A 378 -133.48 45.98 -92.97
C GLY A 378 -133.23 44.66 -93.71
N LEU A 379 -133.08 44.70 -95.04
CA LEU A 379 -132.67 43.53 -95.83
C LEU A 379 -131.21 43.14 -95.59
N ALA A 380 -130.31 44.09 -95.30
CA ALA A 380 -128.91 43.80 -94.96
C ALA A 380 -128.74 43.01 -93.65
N ARG A 381 -129.74 43.02 -92.75
CA ARG A 381 -129.75 42.26 -91.49
C ARG A 381 -130.35 40.85 -91.62
N ARG A 382 -130.92 40.51 -92.78
CA ARG A 382 -131.56 39.20 -93.07
C ARG A 382 -130.69 38.27 -93.92
N ILE A 383 -129.52 38.73 -94.38
CA ILE A 383 -128.56 37.97 -95.21
C ILE A 383 -127.15 37.96 -94.54
N SER A 384 -127.08 38.33 -93.26
CA SER A 384 -125.95 38.09 -92.36
C SER A 384 -126.35 37.02 -91.36
#